data_AF-A0A9J6DMD0-F1
#
_entry.id   AF-A0A9J6DMD0-F1
#
_cell.length_a   1.000
_cell.length_b   1.000
_cell.length_c   1.000
_cell.angle_alpha   90.00
_cell.angle_beta   90.00
_cell.angle_gamma   90.00
#
_symmetry.space_group_name_H-M   'P 1'
#
loop_
_entity.id
_entity.type
_entity.pdbx_description
1 polymer ?
#
loop_
_entity_poly.entity_id
_entity_poly.type
_entity_poly.pdbx_seq_one_letter_code
_entity_poly.pdbx_strand_id
1 'polypeptide(L)'
;MTRSVRGVSAAATGRGVRFPSAPSDYRFLLPTTPSGDSMEKCVLLHGGLGKRPYRLEDFRAPLEEVGLIKETTCIGAFQVNHISLVKMRSKDDKNALLKTGGLRVKGGFCAIIDPIEHDAIV
;
A
#
# COMPACT_ATOMS: atom_id res chain seq x y z
N MET A 1 22.02 -40.11 -9.24
CA MET A 1 21.87 -39.23 -8.06
C MET A 1 21.73 -37.80 -8.54
N THR A 2 20.52 -37.26 -8.65
CA THR A 2 20.30 -35.85 -9.01
C THR A 2 19.42 -35.22 -7.93
N ARG A 3 20.04 -34.31 -7.17
CA ARG A 3 19.45 -33.66 -6.00
C ARG A 3 18.48 -32.57 -6.50
N SER A 4 17.18 -32.84 -6.40
CA SER A 4 16.15 -31.83 -6.61
C SER A 4 16.33 -30.72 -5.56
N VAL A 5 16.71 -29.53 -6.02
CA VAL A 5 16.82 -28.35 -5.16
C VAL A 5 15.40 -27.89 -4.88
N ARG A 6 14.93 -28.12 -3.65
CA ARG A 6 13.65 -27.59 -3.16
C ARG A 6 13.67 -26.07 -3.30
N GLY A 7 12.74 -25.55 -4.09
CA GLY A 7 12.45 -24.12 -4.12
C GLY A 7 12.10 -23.65 -2.72
N VAL A 8 12.94 -22.77 -2.16
CA VAL A 8 12.64 -22.09 -0.91
C VAL A 8 11.45 -21.18 -1.18
N SER A 9 10.30 -21.53 -0.60
CA SER A 9 9.14 -20.65 -0.59
C SER A 9 9.51 -19.40 0.20
N ALA A 10 9.74 -18.31 -0.51
CA ALA A 10 9.86 -16.98 0.08
C ALA A 10 8.47 -16.47 0.50
N ALA A 11 7.79 -17.20 1.38
CA ALA A 11 6.74 -16.62 2.22
C ALA A 11 7.44 -15.92 3.38
N ALA A 12 8.15 -14.84 3.04
CA ALA A 12 8.81 -13.98 4.01
C ALA A 12 7.74 -13.32 4.88
N THR A 13 7.70 -13.73 6.15
CA THR A 13 7.42 -12.87 7.31
C THR A 13 6.32 -11.81 7.14
N GLY A 14 5.17 -12.17 6.57
CA GLY A 14 4.00 -11.31 6.55
C GLY A 14 3.30 -11.37 7.91
N ARG A 15 3.70 -10.53 8.88
CA ARG A 15 2.84 -10.26 10.04
C ARG A 15 1.51 -9.71 9.49
N GLY A 16 0.42 -10.38 9.79
CA GLY A 16 -0.87 -10.16 9.14
C GLY A 16 -1.39 -8.76 9.39
N VAL A 17 -1.36 -7.91 8.36
CA VAL A 17 -1.96 -6.58 8.41
C VAL A 17 -3.48 -6.76 8.29
N ARG A 18 -4.24 -6.35 9.30
CA ARG A 18 -5.70 -6.48 9.32
C ARG A 18 -6.35 -5.17 8.90
N PHE A 19 -7.07 -5.20 7.78
CA PHE A 19 -7.82 -4.06 7.27
C PHE A 19 -9.32 -4.31 7.51
N PRO A 20 -9.93 -3.75 8.57
CA PRO A 20 -11.33 -4.02 8.91
C PRO A 20 -12.31 -3.59 7.81
N SER A 21 -11.92 -2.58 7.02
CA SER A 21 -12.61 -2.06 5.85
C SER A 21 -12.39 -2.86 4.56
N ALA A 22 -11.50 -3.86 4.55
CA ALA A 22 -11.23 -4.66 3.36
C ALA A 22 -12.35 -5.69 3.12
N PRO A 23 -12.75 -5.89 1.84
CA PRO A 23 -13.62 -7.01 1.46
C PRO A 23 -13.02 -8.36 1.87
N SER A 24 -13.86 -9.34 2.22
CA SER A 24 -13.43 -10.66 2.68
C SER A 24 -12.62 -11.47 1.66
N ASP A 25 -12.76 -11.17 0.36
CA ASP A 25 -12.04 -11.79 -0.75
C ASP A 25 -10.78 -11.03 -1.18
N TYR A 26 -10.45 -9.93 -0.48
CA TYR A 26 -9.30 -9.10 -0.82
C TYR A 26 -7.98 -9.81 -0.50
N ARG A 27 -7.11 -9.95 -1.51
CA ARG A 27 -5.80 -10.61 -1.36
C ARG A 27 -4.68 -9.60 -1.25
N PHE A 28 -3.98 -9.64 -0.12
CA PHE A 28 -2.78 -8.86 0.14
C PHE A 28 -1.55 -9.61 -0.35
N LEU A 29 -0.85 -9.05 -1.34
CA LEU A 29 0.48 -9.47 -1.74
C LEU A 29 1.41 -8.28 -1.52
N LEU A 30 1.91 -8.18 -0.28
CA LEU A 30 2.85 -7.15 0.11
C LEU A 30 4.27 -7.68 -0.04
N PRO A 31 5.13 -7.01 -0.81
CA PRO A 31 6.55 -7.26 -0.75
C PRO A 31 7.12 -6.70 0.55
N THR A 32 8.41 -6.94 0.78
CA THR A 32 9.18 -6.28 1.82
C THR A 32 9.01 -4.76 1.72
N THR A 33 8.52 -4.15 2.79
CA THR A 33 8.31 -2.70 2.86
C THR A 33 9.66 -2.00 3.05
N PRO A 34 9.81 -0.79 2.50
CA PRO A 34 10.97 0.04 2.79
C PRO A 34 10.90 0.54 4.25
N SER A 35 12.05 0.78 4.87
CA SER A 35 12.14 1.28 6.24
C SER A 35 13.17 2.41 6.37
N GLY A 36 13.23 3.04 7.56
CA GLY A 36 14.13 4.16 7.87
C GLY A 36 13.47 5.54 7.74
N ASP A 37 14.20 6.59 8.16
CA ASP A 37 13.67 7.95 8.35
C ASP A 37 13.03 8.55 7.10
N SER A 38 13.50 8.15 5.91
CA SER A 38 12.92 8.58 4.64
C SER A 38 11.45 8.15 4.45
N MET A 39 10.99 7.15 5.19
CA MET A 39 9.63 6.60 5.15
C MET A 39 8.67 7.23 6.17
N GLU A 40 9.14 8.13 7.03
CA GLU A 40 8.32 8.74 8.09
C GLU A 40 7.05 9.42 7.57
N LYS A 41 7.10 9.95 6.35
CA LYS A 41 6.00 10.65 5.67
C LYS A 41 5.40 9.84 4.52
N CYS A 42 5.77 8.57 4.39
CA CYS A 42 5.37 7.75 3.27
C CYS A 42 4.25 6.78 3.66
N VAL A 43 3.40 6.44 2.69
CA VAL A 43 2.47 5.30 2.76
C VAL A 43 2.61 4.45 1.51
N LEU A 44 2.26 3.18 1.62
CA LEU A 44 2.07 2.30 0.47
C LEU A 44 0.58 2.20 0.16
N LEU A 45 0.20 2.48 -1.08
CA LEU A 45 -1.12 2.20 -1.63
C LEU A 45 -1.07 0.84 -2.31
N HIS A 46 -1.75 -0.15 -1.76
CA HIS A 46 -1.88 -1.48 -2.34
C HIS A 46 -3.25 -1.62 -2.99
N GLY A 47 -3.29 -1.57 -4.32
CA GLY A 47 -4.50 -1.82 -5.11
C GLY A 47 -4.80 -3.31 -5.25
N GLY A 48 -6.08 -3.67 -5.33
CA GLY A 48 -6.52 -5.05 -5.52
C GLY A 48 -6.03 -5.65 -6.85
N LEU A 49 -5.66 -6.93 -6.83
CA LEU A 49 -5.04 -7.64 -7.96
C LEU A 49 -5.93 -7.72 -9.21
N GLY A 50 -7.25 -7.64 -9.05
CA GLY A 50 -8.23 -7.76 -10.15
C GLY A 50 -8.37 -6.51 -11.02
N LYS A 51 -7.77 -5.37 -10.64
CA LYS A 51 -7.87 -4.10 -11.40
C LYS A 51 -6.54 -3.63 -11.99
N ARG A 52 -5.51 -4.49 -11.92
CA ARG A 52 -4.19 -4.25 -12.52
C ARG A 52 -4.30 -4.06 -14.05
N PRO A 53 -3.38 -3.31 -14.68
CA PRO A 53 -2.32 -2.51 -14.04
C PRO A 53 -2.87 -1.23 -13.41
N TYR A 54 -2.19 -0.72 -12.39
CA TYR A 54 -2.43 0.60 -11.82
C TYR A 54 -1.44 1.61 -12.40
N ARG A 55 -1.93 2.81 -12.66
CA ARG A 55 -1.14 3.97 -13.08
C ARG A 55 -1.23 5.06 -12.02
N LEU A 56 -0.28 5.99 -12.03
CA LEU A 56 -0.26 7.12 -11.09
C LEU A 56 -1.55 7.96 -11.18
N GLU A 57 -2.08 8.13 -12.38
CA GLU A 57 -3.34 8.85 -12.65
C GLU A 57 -4.56 8.24 -11.94
N ASP A 58 -4.57 6.91 -11.73
CA ASP A 58 -5.70 6.22 -11.07
C ASP A 58 -5.88 6.65 -9.61
N PHE A 59 -4.82 7.17 -8.96
CA PHE A 59 -4.83 7.55 -7.55
C PHE A 59 -5.15 9.03 -7.32
N ARG A 60 -5.13 9.87 -8.37
CA ARG A 60 -5.33 11.30 -8.23
C ARG A 60 -6.73 11.64 -7.72
N ALA A 61 -7.77 11.14 -8.38
CA ALA A 61 -9.16 11.38 -7.98
C ALA A 61 -9.46 10.83 -6.58
N PRO A 62 -9.07 9.58 -6.22
CA PRO A 62 -9.27 9.08 -4.86
C PRO A 62 -8.58 9.90 -3.77
N LEU A 63 -7.38 10.43 -4.04
CA LEU A 63 -6.68 11.33 -3.11
C LEU A 63 -7.35 12.71 -3.01
N GLU A 64 -7.98 13.18 -4.09
CA GLU A 64 -8.75 14.42 -4.11
C GLU A 64 -10.07 14.28 -3.34
N GLU A 65 -10.76 13.16 -3.49
CA GLU A 65 -11.99 12.82 -2.76
C GLU A 65 -11.78 12.81 -1.24
N VAL A 66 -10.63 12.34 -0.77
CA VAL A 66 -10.26 12.39 0.66
C VAL A 66 -9.57 13.69 1.09
N GLY A 67 -9.46 14.68 0.18
CA GLY A 67 -8.92 16.01 0.46
C GLY A 67 -7.39 16.09 0.64
N LEU A 68 -6.64 15.04 0.30
CA LEU A 68 -5.20 14.91 0.59
C LEU A 68 -4.29 14.99 -0.64
N ILE A 69 -4.84 15.22 -1.83
CA ILE A 69 -4.05 15.37 -3.06
C ILE A 69 -3.06 16.54 -2.98
N LYS A 70 -3.43 17.66 -2.35
CA LYS A 70 -2.55 18.84 -2.19
C LYS A 70 -1.42 18.63 -1.19
N GLU A 71 -1.59 17.65 -0.30
CA GLU A 71 -0.60 17.25 0.70
C GLU A 71 0.28 16.10 0.21
N THR A 72 0.00 15.57 -0.99
CA THR A 72 0.82 14.57 -1.67
C THR A 72 1.94 15.25 -2.44
N THR A 73 3.19 14.94 -2.09
CA THR A 73 4.39 15.50 -2.75
C THR A 73 4.91 14.64 -3.89
N CYS A 74 4.71 13.33 -3.81
CA CYS A 74 5.15 12.38 -4.82
C CYS A 74 4.30 11.11 -4.77
N ILE A 75 4.04 10.52 -5.94
CA ILE A 75 3.45 9.19 -6.10
C ILE A 75 4.33 8.46 -7.11
N GLY A 76 4.79 7.26 -6.75
CA GLY A 76 5.61 6.42 -7.62
C GLY A 76 5.22 4.95 -7.54
N ALA A 77 5.40 4.21 -8.62
CA ALA A 77 5.25 2.76 -8.61
C ALA A 77 6.30 2.12 -7.67
N PHE A 78 5.90 1.14 -6.88
CA PHE A 78 6.78 0.45 -5.94
C PHE A 78 6.74 -1.07 -6.15
N GLN A 79 7.85 -1.60 -6.68
CA GLN A 79 8.13 -3.02 -6.96
C GLN A 79 7.18 -3.73 -7.94
N VAL A 80 5.86 -3.75 -7.67
CA VAL A 80 4.84 -4.48 -8.43
C VAL A 80 3.76 -3.51 -8.93
N ASN A 81 3.13 -3.81 -10.09
CA ASN A 81 2.16 -2.95 -10.79
C ASN A 81 0.82 -2.68 -10.03
N HIS A 82 0.75 -2.97 -8.73
CA HIS A 82 -0.40 -2.70 -7.87
C HIS A 82 -0.01 -2.05 -6.54
N ILE A 83 1.27 -1.73 -6.34
CA ILE A 83 1.71 -1.01 -5.14
C ILE A 83 2.35 0.30 -5.57
N SER A 84 1.92 1.39 -4.95
CA SER A 84 2.49 2.72 -5.16
C SER A 84 2.95 3.30 -3.83
N LEU A 85 4.13 3.92 -3.83
CA LEU A 85 4.63 4.69 -2.71
C LEU A 85 4.13 6.12 -2.86
N VAL A 86 3.53 6.64 -1.80
CA VAL A 86 3.05 8.02 -1.73
C VAL A 86 3.82 8.74 -0.64
N LYS A 87 4.43 9.87 -0.97
CA LYS A 87 5.10 10.73 -0.01
C LYS A 87 4.23 11.93 0.32
N MET A 88 3.90 12.08 1.59
CA MET A 88 3.13 13.20 2.12
C MET A 88 4.03 14.36 2.53
N ARG A 89 3.46 15.57 2.60
CA ARG A 89 4.17 16.79 3.01
C ARG A 89 4.61 16.73 4.47
N SER A 90 3.73 16.24 5.35
CA SER A 90 3.99 16.05 6.78
C SER A 90 3.61 14.66 7.28
N LYS A 91 4.01 14.35 8.52
CA LYS A 91 3.59 13.12 9.22
C LYS A 91 2.10 13.16 9.58
N ASP A 92 1.56 14.35 9.83
CA ASP A 92 0.13 14.51 10.12
C ASP A 92 -0.74 14.20 8.90
N ASP A 93 -0.30 14.59 7.70
CA ASP A 93 -0.99 14.26 6.45
C ASP A 93 -0.95 12.74 6.17
N LYS A 94 0.18 12.09 6.47
CA LYS A 94 0.29 10.62 6.44
C LYS A 94 -0.74 9.98 7.40
N ASN A 95 -0.80 10.46 8.64
CA ASN A 95 -1.73 9.94 9.64
C ASN A 95 -3.20 10.18 9.25
N ALA A 96 -3.50 11.34 8.64
CA ALA A 96 -4.82 11.63 8.10
C ALA A 96 -5.19 10.66 6.98
N LEU A 97 -4.26 10.35 6.07
CA LEU A 97 -4.47 9.39 4.99
C LEU A 97 -4.72 7.98 5.54
N LEU A 98 -3.92 7.53 6.53
CA LEU A 98 -4.10 6.23 7.18
C LEU A 98 -5.48 6.09 7.85
N LYS A 99 -5.96 7.15 8.50
CA LYS A 99 -7.28 7.17 9.18
C LYS A 99 -8.46 7.01 8.23
N THR A 100 -8.29 7.18 6.92
CA THR A 100 -9.36 6.91 5.94
C THR A 100 -9.68 5.41 5.85
N GLY A 101 -8.76 4.54 6.29
CA GLY A 101 -8.94 3.08 6.28
C GLY A 101 -8.88 2.44 4.89
N GLY A 102 -8.69 3.22 3.83
CA GLY A 102 -8.59 2.75 2.45
C GLY A 102 -9.14 3.75 1.45
N LEU A 103 -8.76 3.57 0.19
CA LEU A 103 -9.27 4.35 -0.95
C LEU A 103 -10.11 3.47 -1.87
N ARG A 104 -11.01 4.08 -2.64
CA ARG A 104 -11.65 3.43 -3.79
C ARG A 104 -10.90 3.80 -5.06
N VAL A 105 -10.12 2.87 -5.60
CA VAL A 105 -9.31 3.08 -6.81
C VAL A 105 -9.83 2.16 -7.92
N LYS A 106 -10.21 2.72 -9.07
CA LYS A 106 -10.84 1.96 -10.19
C LYS A 106 -12.07 1.14 -9.74
N GLY A 107 -12.83 1.69 -8.80
CA GLY A 107 -14.00 1.05 -8.18
C GLY A 107 -13.68 -0.13 -7.24
N GLY A 108 -12.41 -0.44 -7.02
CA GLY A 108 -11.96 -1.48 -6.08
C GLY A 108 -11.41 -0.88 -4.78
N PHE A 109 -11.35 -1.71 -3.73
CA PHE A 109 -10.65 -1.34 -2.50
C PHE A 109 -9.15 -1.20 -2.75
N CYS A 110 -8.54 -0.18 -2.18
CA CYS A 110 -7.10 0.04 -2.15
C CYS A 110 -6.70 0.29 -0.70
N ALA A 111 -5.83 -0.59 -0.19
CA ALA A 111 -5.37 -0.50 1.18
C ALA A 111 -4.27 0.56 1.30
N ILE A 112 -4.25 1.26 2.42
CA ILE A 112 -3.22 2.25 2.78
C ILE A 112 -2.42 1.66 3.92
N ILE A 113 -1.11 1.62 3.76
CA ILE A 113 -0.23 0.86 4.63
C ILE A 113 0.90 1.77 5.09
N ASP A 114 1.15 1.77 6.39
CA ASP A 114 2.35 2.40 6.93
C ASP A 114 3.56 1.48 6.66
N PRO A 115 4.58 1.95 5.93
CA PRO A 115 5.77 1.14 5.65
C PRO A 115 6.66 0.89 6.88
N ILE A 116 6.54 1.73 7.92
CA ILE A 116 7.33 1.64 9.18
C ILE A 116 6.57 0.80 10.20
N GLU A 117 5.33 1.20 10.48
CA GLU A 117 4.45 0.50 11.41
C GLU A 117 3.68 -0.53 10.59
N HIS A 118 4.11 -1.79 10.62
CA HIS A 118 3.35 -2.87 9.97
C HIS A 118 1.95 -3.10 10.59
N ASP A 119 1.56 -2.31 11.59
CA ASP A 119 0.27 -2.34 12.24
C ASP A 119 -0.67 -1.27 11.66
N ALA A 120 -1.82 -1.72 11.18
CA ALA A 120 -2.93 -0.84 10.86
C ALA A 120 -3.46 -0.23 12.16
N ILE A 121 -3.68 1.10 12.17
CA ILE A 121 -4.37 1.77 13.27
C ILE A 121 -5.79 1.20 13.36
N VAL A 122 -6.11 0.66 14.54
CA VAL A 122 -7.35 -0.04 14.91
C VAL A 122 -8.54 0.91 14.97
#